data_AF-A0A9Q3BRN2-F1
#
_entry.id   AF-A0A9Q3BRN2-F1
#
_cell.length_a   1.000
_cell.length_b   1.000
_cell.length_c   1.000
_cell.angle_alpha   90.00
_cell.angle_beta   90.00
_cell.angle_gamma   90.00
#
_symmetry.space_group_name_H-M   'P 1'
#
loop_
_entity.id
_entity.type
_entity.pdbx_description
1 polymer ?
#
loop_
_entity_poly.entity_id
_entity_poly.type
_entity_poly.pdbx_seq_one_letter_code
_entity_poly.pdbx_strand_id
1 'polypeptide(L)'
;MTVCIDNPQHPLIIDSGAHCSILAQNYLDNHFPNSKNQLLPTKAKNFKSASGKMISIGTIIKEIIIPHRKGNIRLKPKFVVLDDAHIHGFFLGTDYQRMYGMNIYNSQNRHITICTNKEKKFPLDIYQISA
;
A
#
# COMPACT_ATOMS: atom_id res chain seq x y z
N MET A 1 -1.52 -8.48 -3.47
CA MET A 1 -1.77 -9.47 -2.39
C MET A 1 -2.88 -8.94 -1.49
N THR A 2 -3.46 -9.78 -0.63
CA THR A 2 -4.52 -9.33 0.29
C THR A 2 -4.00 -9.22 1.71
N VAL A 3 -4.40 -8.16 2.42
CA VAL A 3 -3.98 -7.85 3.80
C VAL A 3 -5.19 -7.44 4.65
N CYS A 4 -5.09 -7.52 5.98
CA CYS A 4 -6.15 -7.03 6.86
C CYS A 4 -5.81 -5.61 7.33
N ILE A 5 -6.78 -4.69 7.20
CA ILE A 5 -6.68 -3.29 7.66
C ILE A 5 -8.02 -2.92 8.29
N ASP A 6 -8.04 -2.64 9.59
CA ASP A 6 -9.22 -2.37 10.44
C ASP A 6 -10.38 -3.40 10.32
N ASN A 7 -10.16 -4.53 9.63
CA ASN A 7 -11.18 -5.46 9.12
C ASN A 7 -12.20 -4.77 8.19
N PRO A 8 -12.46 -5.26 6.96
CA PRO A 8 -12.14 -6.57 6.38
C PRO A 8 -10.76 -6.61 5.67
N GLN A 9 -10.61 -7.55 4.74
CA GLN A 9 -9.44 -7.72 3.89
C GLN A 9 -9.43 -6.70 2.73
N HIS A 10 -8.24 -6.19 2.41
CA HIS A 10 -8.02 -5.20 1.36
C HIS A 10 -6.85 -5.59 0.44
N PRO A 11 -6.91 -5.24 -0.86
CA PRO A 11 -5.77 -5.33 -1.75
C PRO A 11 -4.63 -4.40 -1.30
N LEU A 12 -3.43 -4.98 -1.23
CA LEU A 12 -2.15 -4.29 -1.11
C LEU A 12 -1.32 -4.58 -2.35
N ILE A 13 -0.88 -3.51 -3.00
CA ILE A 13 0.03 -3.54 -4.13
C ILE A 13 1.40 -3.08 -3.63
N ILE A 14 2.40 -3.91 -3.87
CA ILE A 14 3.80 -3.56 -3.58
C ILE A 14 4.38 -2.98 -4.87
N ASP A 15 4.58 -1.66 -4.91
CA ASP A 15 4.93 -0.92 -6.12
C ASP A 15 6.31 -0.29 -5.98
N SER A 16 7.31 -0.87 -6.64
CA SER A 16 8.67 -0.32 -6.67
C SER A 16 8.80 0.93 -7.53
N GLY A 17 7.81 1.24 -8.38
CA GLY A 17 7.73 2.47 -9.16
C GLY A 17 7.17 3.66 -8.37
N ALA A 18 6.47 3.39 -7.26
CA ALA A 18 5.95 4.42 -6.37
C ALA A 18 7.03 4.88 -5.37
N HIS A 19 7.35 6.18 -5.37
CA HIS A 19 8.29 6.74 -4.39
C HIS A 19 7.74 6.68 -2.96
N CYS A 20 6.43 6.93 -2.80
CA CYS A 20 5.76 6.92 -1.52
C CYS A 20 4.55 5.98 -1.53
N SER A 21 4.14 5.56 -0.34
CA SER A 21 2.94 4.76 -0.17
C SER A 21 1.68 5.63 -0.28
N ILE A 22 0.71 5.19 -1.11
CA ILE A 22 -0.47 5.98 -1.49
C ILE A 22 -1.76 5.16 -1.38
N LEU A 23 -2.89 5.85 -1.33
CA LEU A 23 -4.20 5.33 -1.72
C LEU A 23 -5.07 6.43 -2.34
N ALA A 24 -6.10 6.04 -3.08
CA ALA A 24 -7.08 6.99 -3.60
C ALA A 24 -8.11 7.40 -2.56
N GLN A 25 -8.60 8.65 -2.67
CA GLN A 25 -9.66 9.16 -1.82
C GLN A 25 -10.95 8.35 -1.96
N ASN A 26 -11.38 8.03 -3.19
CA ASN A 26 -12.60 7.24 -3.41
C ASN A 26 -12.54 5.88 -2.71
N TYR A 27 -11.39 5.22 -2.74
CA TYR A 27 -11.15 3.96 -2.04
C TYR A 27 -11.21 4.14 -0.52
N LEU A 28 -10.62 5.22 0.00
CA LEU A 28 -10.71 5.57 1.42
C LEU A 28 -12.16 5.81 1.86
N ASP A 29 -12.90 6.64 1.11
CA ASP A 29 -14.27 7.04 1.43
C ASP A 29 -15.23 5.84 1.41
N ASN A 30 -15.05 4.91 0.46
CA ASN A 30 -15.88 3.71 0.34
C ASN A 30 -15.64 2.66 1.44
N HIS A 31 -14.42 2.54 1.94
CA HIS A 31 -14.05 1.46 2.86
C HIS A 31 -13.84 1.91 4.31
N PHE A 32 -13.58 3.19 4.54
CA PHE A 32 -13.33 3.76 5.87
C PHE A 32 -14.12 5.05 6.04
N PRO A 33 -15.46 4.96 6.11
CA PRO A 33 -16.30 6.14 6.31
C PRO A 33 -15.86 6.88 7.58
N ASN A 34 -15.81 8.21 7.53
CA ASN A 34 -15.31 9.14 8.56
C ASN A 34 -13.80 9.35 8.66
N SER A 35 -12.98 8.58 7.94
CA SER A 35 -11.52 8.75 7.97
C SER A 35 -11.03 10.08 7.37
N LYS A 36 -11.87 10.74 6.55
CA LYS A 36 -11.60 12.08 6.01
C LYS A 36 -11.34 13.13 7.11
N ASN A 37 -12.02 13.02 8.24
CA ASN A 37 -11.83 13.91 9.39
C ASN A 37 -10.55 13.61 10.18
N GLN A 38 -9.89 12.49 9.89
CA GLN A 38 -8.65 12.03 10.54
C GLN A 38 -7.43 12.27 9.65
N LEU A 39 -7.61 12.89 8.47
CA LEU A 39 -6.52 13.20 7.57
C LEU A 39 -5.58 14.20 8.22
N LEU A 40 -4.31 13.80 8.31
CA LEU A 40 -3.24 14.67 8.74
C LEU A 40 -2.75 15.50 7.55
N PRO A 41 -2.31 16.76 7.78
CA PRO A 41 -1.81 17.61 6.70
C PRO A 41 -0.59 16.95 6.02
N THR A 42 -0.59 17.00 4.69
CA THR A 42 0.56 16.56 3.90
C THR A 42 1.56 17.70 3.76
N LYS A 43 2.86 17.40 3.97
CA LYS A 43 3.95 18.36 3.74
C LYS A 43 4.38 18.42 2.26
N ALA A 44 4.05 17.39 1.50
CA ALA A 44 4.45 17.27 0.10
C ALA A 44 3.36 17.87 -0.80
N LYS A 45 3.76 18.78 -1.71
CA LYS A 45 2.83 19.51 -2.59
C LYS A 45 2.81 19.02 -4.04
N ASN A 46 3.81 18.26 -4.47
CA ASN A 46 4.02 17.92 -5.88
C ASN A 46 4.14 16.41 -6.07
N PHE A 47 3.01 15.73 -6.25
CA PHE A 47 3.00 14.34 -6.67
C PHE A 47 2.84 14.25 -8.20
N LYS A 48 3.54 13.29 -8.80
CA LYS A 48 3.47 13.01 -10.24
C LYS A 48 3.37 11.51 -10.48
N SER A 49 2.53 11.12 -11.42
CA SER A 49 2.46 9.78 -12.00
C SER A 49 2.98 9.82 -13.44
N ALA A 50 3.00 8.66 -14.10
CA ALA A 50 3.22 8.58 -15.54
C ALA A 50 2.13 9.34 -16.35
N SER A 51 0.93 9.48 -15.79
CA SER A 51 -0.23 10.13 -16.42
C SER A 51 -0.37 11.62 -16.12
N GLY A 52 0.43 12.18 -15.21
CA GLY A 52 0.42 13.62 -14.95
C GLY A 52 0.63 14.01 -13.49
N LYS A 53 0.13 15.19 -13.13
CA LYS A 53 0.17 15.68 -11.74
C LYS A 53 -0.92 14.99 -10.92
N MET A 54 -0.60 14.70 -9.67
CA MET A 54 -1.56 14.16 -8.69
C MET A 54 -1.74 15.16 -7.56
N ILE A 55 -2.98 15.27 -7.08
CA ILE A 55 -3.35 16.16 -5.98
C ILE A 55 -3.40 15.35 -4.71
N SER A 56 -2.64 15.74 -3.69
CA SER A 56 -2.70 15.12 -2.36
C SER A 56 -3.64 15.87 -1.45
N ILE A 57 -4.59 15.17 -0.83
CA ILE A 57 -5.58 15.78 0.09
C ILE A 57 -5.15 15.67 1.56
N GLY A 58 -4.24 14.76 1.88
CA GLY A 58 -3.77 14.53 3.25
C GLY A 58 -3.00 13.23 3.38
N THR A 59 -2.76 12.84 4.62
CA THR A 59 -2.13 11.56 4.95
C THR A 59 -2.92 10.83 6.01
N ILE A 60 -2.87 9.50 5.99
CA ILE A 60 -3.50 8.64 6.98
C ILE A 60 -2.54 7.52 7.38
N ILE A 61 -2.57 7.12 8.66
CA ILE A 61 -1.80 5.99 9.16
C ILE A 61 -2.73 4.80 9.29
N LYS A 62 -2.34 3.64 8.74
CA LYS A 62 -3.10 2.40 8.83
C LYS A 62 -2.21 1.27 9.32
N GLU A 63 -2.73 0.46 10.25
CA GLU A 63 -2.09 -0.82 10.60
C GLU A 63 -2.43 -1.86 9.53
N ILE A 64 -1.40 -2.44 8.94
CA ILE A 64 -1.52 -3.51 7.95
C ILE A 64 -1.08 -4.80 8.59
N ILE A 65 -1.98 -5.78 8.62
CA ILE A 65 -1.67 -7.13 9.06
C ILE A 65 -1.54 -8.01 7.82
N ILE A 66 -0.34 -8.52 7.59
CA ILE A 66 -0.04 -9.46 6.51
C ILE A 66 -0.07 -10.88 7.10
N PRO A 67 -1.09 -11.69 6.76
CA PRO A 67 -1.24 -13.03 7.31
C PRO A 67 -0.18 -13.99 6.77
N HIS A 68 0.34 -14.87 7.62
CA HIS A 68 1.22 -15.96 7.21
C HIS A 68 1.12 -17.13 8.19
N ARG A 69 1.28 -18.36 7.67
CA ARG A 69 1.10 -19.61 8.44
C ARG A 69 1.99 -19.69 9.68
N LYS A 70 3.21 -19.16 9.59
CA LYS A 70 4.19 -19.03 10.70
C LYS A 70 4.04 -17.71 11.49
N GLY A 71 2.82 -17.24 11.69
CA GLY A 71 2.51 -15.98 12.37
C GLY A 71 2.46 -14.77 11.43
N ASN A 72 1.71 -13.74 11.83
CA ASN A 72 1.46 -12.55 11.00
C ASN A 72 2.61 -11.55 11.05
N ILE A 73 2.65 -10.61 10.11
CA ILE A 73 3.48 -9.40 10.18
C ILE A 73 2.56 -8.20 10.31
N ARG A 74 2.94 -7.25 11.18
CA ARG A 74 2.24 -5.97 11.33
C ARG A 74 3.12 -4.84 10.85
N LEU A 75 2.59 -4.01 9.97
CA LEU A 75 3.22 -2.78 9.47
C LEU A 75 2.34 -1.60 9.86
N LYS A 76 2.93 -0.42 10.05
CA LYS A 76 2.17 0.81 10.35
C LYS A 76 2.54 1.95 9.40
N PRO A 77 2.31 1.78 8.08
CA PRO A 77 2.62 2.80 7.10
C PRO A 77 1.70 4.02 7.19
N LYS A 78 2.27 5.16 6.81
CA LYS A 78 1.57 6.41 6.52
C LYS A 78 1.36 6.48 5.01
N PHE A 79 0.11 6.53 4.59
CA PHE A 79 -0.26 6.70 3.20
C PHE A 79 -0.57 8.15 2.89
N VAL A 80 -0.13 8.60 1.72
CA VAL A 80 -0.65 9.83 1.11
C VAL A 80 -1.96 9.50 0.44
N VAL A 81 -3.00 10.29 0.73
CA VAL A 81 -4.30 10.16 0.08
C VAL A 81 -4.32 11.10 -1.12
N LEU A 82 -4.58 10.52 -2.28
CA LEU A 82 -4.62 11.22 -3.56
C LEU A 82 -6.07 11.42 -4.03
N ASP A 83 -6.36 12.62 -4.52
CA ASP A 83 -7.62 12.93 -5.17
C ASP A 83 -7.74 12.21 -6.52
N ASP A 84 -8.96 11.74 -6.81
CA ASP A 84 -9.40 11.20 -8.10
C ASP A 84 -8.42 10.26 -8.83
N ALA A 85 -7.74 9.40 -8.08
CA ALA A 85 -6.87 8.38 -8.66
C ALA A 85 -7.68 7.10 -8.95
N HIS A 86 -7.51 6.52 -10.15
CA HIS A 86 -8.04 5.19 -10.52
C HIS A 86 -7.28 4.04 -9.82
N ILE A 87 -7.10 4.16 -8.51
CA ILE A 87 -6.31 3.25 -7.68
C ILE A 87 -7.27 2.46 -6.80
N HIS A 88 -7.27 1.13 -6.99
CA HIS A 88 -8.08 0.20 -6.21
C HIS A 88 -7.22 -0.54 -5.19
N GLY A 89 -7.08 0.03 -4.00
CA GLY A 89 -6.34 -0.57 -2.89
C GLY A 89 -5.29 0.33 -2.28
N PHE A 90 -4.48 -0.28 -1.42
CA PHE A 90 -3.32 0.36 -0.80
C PHE A 90 -2.08 0.09 -1.64
N PHE A 91 -1.26 1.10 -1.88
CA PHE A 91 0.01 0.96 -2.59
C PHE A 91 1.14 1.20 -1.60
N LEU A 92 1.97 0.19 -1.40
CA LEU A 92 3.18 0.30 -0.58
C LEU A 92 4.36 0.63 -1.49
N GLY A 93 4.79 1.88 -1.43
CA GLY A 93 5.91 2.40 -2.21
C GLY A 93 7.27 2.06 -1.62
N THR A 94 8.31 2.58 -2.28
CA THR A 94 9.70 2.34 -1.92
C THR A 94 10.08 2.93 -0.55
N ASP A 95 9.36 3.95 -0.07
CA ASP A 95 9.49 4.49 1.28
C ASP A 95 9.39 3.42 2.37
N TYR A 96 8.36 2.58 2.31
CA TYR A 96 8.13 1.52 3.29
C TYR A 96 8.73 0.18 2.90
N GLN A 97 8.91 -0.11 1.60
CA GLN A 97 9.67 -1.30 1.18
C GLN A 97 11.09 -1.27 1.74
N ARG A 98 11.77 -0.14 1.64
CA ARG A 98 13.13 0.04 2.20
C ARG A 98 13.11 0.00 3.72
N MET A 99 12.17 0.71 4.35
CA MET A 99 12.05 0.76 5.81
C MET A 99 11.86 -0.64 6.44
N TYR A 100 11.06 -1.50 5.81
CA TYR A 100 10.78 -2.83 6.31
C TYR A 100 11.68 -3.92 5.72
N GLY A 101 12.72 -3.56 4.96
CA GLY A 101 13.65 -4.53 4.36
C GLY A 101 12.95 -5.55 3.47
N MET A 102 12.02 -5.08 2.63
CA MET A 102 11.25 -5.91 1.72
C MET A 102 12.07 -6.28 0.49
N ASN A 103 12.06 -7.57 0.12
CA ASN A 103 12.61 -8.03 -1.15
C ASN A 103 11.50 -8.63 -1.99
N ILE A 104 11.45 -8.25 -3.27
CA ILE A 104 10.47 -8.72 -4.24
C ILE A 104 11.15 -9.73 -5.15
N TYR A 105 10.61 -10.95 -5.19
CA TYR A 105 11.08 -12.02 -6.06
C TYR A 105 10.05 -12.22 -7.18
N ASN A 106 10.39 -11.77 -8.39
CA ASN A 106 9.50 -11.79 -9.56
C ASN A 106 9.71 -12.99 -10.50
N SER A 107 10.43 -14.02 -10.06
CA SER A 107 10.62 -15.28 -10.81
C SER A 107 9.46 -16.27 -10.57
N GLN A 108 9.64 -17.55 -10.92
CA GLN A 108 8.67 -18.62 -10.63
C GLN A 108 8.29 -18.61 -9.14
N ASN A 109 6.98 -18.65 -8.86
CA ASN A 109 6.39 -18.44 -7.53
C ASN A 109 6.68 -17.05 -6.95
N ARG A 110 6.12 -16.02 -7.58
CA ARG A 110 6.28 -14.62 -7.17
C ARG A 110 5.93 -14.43 -5.69
N HIS A 111 6.85 -13.86 -4.93
CA HIS A 111 6.67 -13.64 -3.50
C HIS A 111 7.47 -12.45 -3.02
N ILE A 112 7.13 -11.97 -1.82
CA ILE A 112 7.96 -11.05 -1.06
C ILE A 112 8.53 -11.73 0.19
N THR A 113 9.64 -11.19 0.66
CA THR A 113 10.12 -11.39 2.03
C THR A 113 10.13 -10.03 2.72
N ILE A 114 9.95 -10.03 4.03
CA ILE A 114 9.88 -8.82 4.86
C ILE A 114 10.88 -8.98 6.01
N CYS A 115 11.50 -7.89 6.45
CA CYS A 115 12.57 -7.88 7.45
C CYS A 115 13.72 -8.80 7.05
N THR A 116 14.03 -8.88 5.75
CA THR A 116 15.06 -9.74 5.15
C THR A 116 14.97 -11.24 5.50
N ASN A 117 13.86 -11.69 6.07
CA ASN A 117 13.64 -13.08 6.44
C ASN A 117 13.29 -13.94 5.21
N LYS A 118 14.29 -14.63 4.67
CA LYS A 118 14.17 -15.47 3.46
C LYS A 118 13.28 -16.70 3.63
N GLU A 119 13.02 -17.13 4.87
CA GLU A 119 12.18 -18.29 5.15
C GLU A 119 10.68 -17.97 5.13
N LYS A 120 10.32 -16.70 5.37
CA LYS A 120 8.94 -16.24 5.44
C LYS A 120 8.53 -15.59 4.12
N LYS A 121 8.03 -16.42 3.21
CA LYS A 121 7.62 -16.03 1.86
C LYS A 121 6.13 -15.70 1.84
N PHE A 122 5.79 -14.50 1.38
CA PHE A 122 4.42 -14.07 1.18
C PHE A 122 4.11 -14.09 -0.31
N PRO A 123 3.19 -14.95 -0.78
CA PRO A 123 2.83 -15.01 -2.19
C PRO A 123 2.31 -13.65 -2.69
N LEU A 124 2.70 -13.31 -3.92
CA LEU A 124 2.12 -12.19 -4.65
C LEU A 124 1.16 -12.72 -5.70
N ASP A 125 -0.11 -12.34 -5.59
CA ASP A 125 -1.08 -12.60 -6.65
C ASP A 125 -0.83 -11.68 -7.84
N ILE A 126 -1.11 -12.17 -9.05
CA ILE A 126 -1.20 -11.34 -10.25
C ILE A 126 -2.57 -10.66 -10.21
N TYR A 127 -2.60 -9.38 -9.83
CA TYR A 127 -3.78 -8.56 -10.07
C TYR A 127 -3.79 -8.20 -11.56
N GLN A 128 -4.76 -8.71 -12.32
CA GLN A 128 -5.03 -8.20 -13.65
C GLN A 128 -5.63 -6.80 -13.48
N ILE A 129 -4.84 -5.79 -13.83
CA ILE A 129 -5.37 -4.45 -14.04
C ILE A 129 -6.07 -4.53 -15.40
N SER A 130 -7.39 -4.68 -15.39
CA SER A 130 -8.18 -4.49 -16.61
C SER A 130 -7.95 -3.05 -17.09
N ALA A 131 -7.38 -2.93 -18.29
CA ALA A 131 -7.19 -1.67 -18.99
C ALA A 131 -8.52 -1.02 -19.41
#